data_AF-A0A819YM21-F1
#
_entry.id   AF-A0A819YM21-F1
#
_cell.length_a   1.000
_cell.length_b   1.000
_cell.length_c   1.000
_cell.angle_alpha   90.00
_cell.angle_beta   90.00
_cell.angle_gamma   90.00
#
_symmetry.space_group_name_H-M   'P 1'
#
loop_
_entity.id
_entity.type
_entity.pdbx_description
1 polymer ?
#
loop_
_entity_poly.entity_id
_entity_poly.type
_entity_poly.pdbx_seq_one_letter_code
_entity_poly.pdbx_strand_id
1 'polypeptide(L)'
;MIRFSESNIGDLVIEELYPNFYFQHSWWRILLVLTAFISLTITCFFNSLATSGSNNLFTQRTEGISENHLTEFSPARWTFSIWGIIYIWQALWLIYAVTRIPRKSNISYLYIVPNTLHFIVFVFFIINMILNIGWLFIWDRGYFGWALFIMFFMFITILIPTVITHILLQPNRSIYFNSKR
;
A
#
# COMPACT_ATOMS: atom_id res chain seq x y z
N MET A 1 -24.79 -42.65 -14.21
CA MET A 1 -25.31 -41.27 -14.41
C MET A 1 -24.18 -40.31 -14.07
N ILE A 2 -23.35 -39.97 -15.06
CA ILE A 2 -22.18 -39.09 -14.88
C ILE A 2 -22.66 -37.66 -15.11
N ARG A 3 -22.73 -36.86 -14.05
CA ARG A 3 -23.04 -35.42 -14.13
C ARG A 3 -21.80 -34.74 -14.70
N PHE A 4 -21.80 -34.47 -16.00
CA PHE A 4 -20.95 -33.42 -16.56
C PHE A 4 -21.50 -32.09 -16.04
N SER A 5 -20.89 -31.60 -14.96
CA SER A 5 -21.08 -30.24 -14.48
C SER A 5 -20.65 -29.31 -15.61
N GLU A 6 -21.53 -28.40 -16.02
CA GLU A 6 -21.29 -27.36 -17.01
C GLU A 6 -20.03 -26.56 -16.63
N SER A 7 -18.87 -26.97 -17.14
CA SER A 7 -17.66 -26.15 -17.09
C SER A 7 -17.86 -25.04 -18.11
N ASN A 8 -17.77 -23.80 -17.64
CA ASN A 8 -17.93 -22.64 -18.51
C ASN A 8 -16.83 -22.72 -19.57
N ILE A 9 -17.14 -22.40 -20.83
CA ILE A 9 -16.16 -22.43 -21.93
C ILE A 9 -14.92 -21.58 -21.59
N GLY A 10 -15.08 -20.55 -20.76
CA GLY A 10 -13.96 -19.75 -20.22
C GLY A 10 -13.00 -20.51 -19.31
N ASP A 11 -13.47 -21.52 -18.55
CA ASP A 11 -12.62 -22.34 -17.68
C ASP A 11 -11.72 -23.26 -18.52
N LEU A 12 -12.25 -23.79 -19.63
CA LEU A 12 -11.51 -24.64 -20.57
C LEU A 12 -10.42 -23.87 -21.33
N VAL A 13 -10.71 -22.61 -21.72
CA VAL A 13 -9.72 -21.74 -22.39
C VAL A 13 -8.58 -21.37 -21.45
N ILE A 14 -8.84 -21.17 -20.15
CA ILE A 14 -7.80 -20.88 -19.15
C ILE A 14 -6.94 -22.12 -18.86
N GLU A 15 -7.54 -23.31 -18.87
CA GLU A 15 -6.85 -24.59 -18.72
C GLU A 15 -5.87 -24.86 -19.87
N GLU A 16 -6.25 -24.51 -21.10
CA GLU A 16 -5.42 -24.66 -22.30
C GLU A 16 -4.29 -23.61 -22.39
N LEU A 17 -4.55 -22.36 -21.98
CA LEU A 17 -3.55 -21.28 -22.06
C LEU A 17 -2.54 -21.31 -20.88
N TYR A 18 -2.91 -21.86 -19.73
CA TYR A 18 -2.06 -21.89 -18.53
C TYR A 18 -2.17 -23.22 -17.75
N PRO A 19 -1.61 -24.33 -18.28
CA PRO A 19 -1.78 -25.68 -17.73
C PRO A 19 -1.22 -25.88 -16.31
N ASN A 20 -0.36 -24.96 -15.83
CA ASN A 20 0.26 -25.00 -14.50
C ASN A 20 -0.33 -23.98 -13.50
N PHE A 21 -1.44 -23.31 -13.83
CA PHE A 21 -1.96 -22.16 -13.07
C PHE A 21 -2.79 -22.53 -11.82
N TYR A 22 -3.06 -23.81 -11.59
CA TYR A 22 -3.88 -24.25 -10.48
C TYR A 22 -3.10 -24.19 -9.14
N PHE A 23 -3.59 -23.33 -8.24
CA PHE A 23 -3.28 -23.29 -6.80
C PHE A 23 -1.79 -23.23 -6.37
N GLN A 24 -0.90 -22.63 -7.16
CA GLN A 24 0.45 -22.34 -6.65
C GLN A 24 0.45 -21.07 -5.80
N HIS A 25 0.71 -21.24 -4.50
CA HIS A 25 0.99 -20.10 -3.63
C HIS A 25 2.27 -19.41 -4.10
N SER A 26 2.13 -18.18 -4.59
CA SER A 26 3.29 -17.32 -4.83
C SER A 26 3.78 -16.81 -3.48
N TRP A 27 4.59 -17.62 -2.79
CA TRP A 27 5.16 -17.33 -1.46
C TRP A 27 5.82 -15.95 -1.40
N TRP A 28 6.46 -15.52 -2.49
CA TRP A 28 7.06 -14.19 -2.61
C TRP A 28 6.03 -13.05 -2.50
N ARG A 29 4.79 -13.24 -2.98
CA ARG A 29 3.70 -12.24 -2.83
C ARG A 29 3.24 -12.14 -1.38
N ILE A 30 3.18 -13.26 -0.69
CA ILE A 30 2.83 -13.31 0.74
C ILE A 30 3.92 -12.58 1.54
N LEU A 31 5.20 -12.86 1.26
CA LEU A 31 6.32 -12.15 1.88
C LEU A 31 6.25 -10.64 1.62
N LEU A 32 5.87 -10.22 0.42
CA LEU A 32 5.67 -8.80 0.07
C LEU A 32 4.59 -8.13 0.93
N VAL A 33 3.43 -8.77 1.12
CA VAL A 33 2.35 -8.24 1.98
C VAL A 33 2.80 -8.16 3.44
N LEU A 34 3.51 -9.19 3.93
CA LEU A 34 4.07 -9.19 5.29
C LEU A 34 5.10 -8.08 5.47
N THR A 35 5.99 -7.90 4.49
CA THR A 35 6.99 -6.83 4.50
C THR A 35 6.35 -5.45 4.49
N ALA A 36 5.26 -5.26 3.73
CA ALA A 36 4.48 -4.03 3.75
C ALA A 36 3.88 -3.74 5.13
N PHE A 37 3.31 -4.75 5.80
CA PHE A 37 2.76 -4.61 7.15
C PHE A 37 3.84 -4.24 8.18
N ILE A 38 5.01 -4.89 8.09
CA ILE A 38 6.17 -4.59 8.94
C ILE A 38 6.65 -3.16 8.68
N SER A 39 6.76 -2.75 7.41
CA SER A 39 7.21 -1.39 7.05
C SER A 39 6.28 -0.30 7.58
N LEU A 40 4.95 -0.53 7.56
CA LEU A 40 3.97 0.38 8.17
C LEU A 40 4.16 0.46 9.68
N THR A 41 4.34 -0.68 10.34
CA THR A 41 4.53 -0.74 11.80
C THR A 41 5.78 0.04 12.23
N ILE A 42 6.89 -0.18 11.53
CA ILE A 42 8.15 0.54 11.76
C ILE A 42 7.95 2.04 11.53
N THR A 43 7.25 2.43 10.47
CA THR A 43 6.99 3.85 10.16
C THR A 43 6.15 4.52 11.24
N CYS A 44 5.08 3.87 11.72
CA CYS A 44 4.26 4.35 12.82
C CYS A 44 5.09 4.54 14.11
N PHE A 45 6.01 3.61 14.40
CA PHE A 45 6.92 3.70 15.54
C PHE A 45 7.82 4.94 15.43
N PHE A 46 8.49 5.16 14.30
CA PHE A 46 9.34 6.34 14.10
C PHE A 46 8.54 7.65 14.11
N ASN A 47 7.33 7.68 13.53
CA ASN A 47 6.45 8.85 13.60
C ASN A 47 6.07 9.17 15.04
N SER A 48 5.70 8.17 15.85
CA SER A 48 5.39 8.37 17.27
C SER A 48 6.58 8.94 18.06
N LEU A 49 7.79 8.45 17.77
CA LEU A 49 9.03 8.97 18.36
C LEU A 49 9.30 10.43 17.95
N ALA A 50 9.07 10.77 16.67
CA ALA A 50 9.27 12.12 16.13
C ALA A 50 8.24 13.13 16.66
N THR A 51 7.00 12.69 16.93
CA THR A 51 5.97 13.51 17.58
C THR A 51 6.31 13.77 19.05
N SER A 52 6.76 12.74 19.78
CA SER A 52 7.13 12.88 21.20
C SER A 52 8.29 13.85 21.41
N GLY A 53 9.29 13.82 20.50
CA GLY A 53 10.52 14.61 20.52
C GLY A 53 11.35 14.46 21.81
N SER A 54 12.57 15.00 21.82
CA SER A 54 13.50 14.89 22.95
C SER A 54 13.80 13.44 23.37
N ASN A 55 14.06 12.59 22.38
CA ASN A 55 14.51 11.21 22.56
C ASN A 55 15.93 11.09 21.97
N ASN A 56 16.73 10.08 22.35
CA ASN A 56 18.10 9.89 21.81
C ASN A 56 18.18 9.86 20.26
N LEU A 57 17.06 9.65 19.57
CA LEU A 57 16.94 9.59 18.10
C LEU A 57 16.42 10.88 17.45
N PHE A 58 15.62 11.68 18.16
CA PHE A 58 15.01 12.92 17.64
C PHE A 58 15.29 14.07 18.58
N THR A 59 15.97 15.08 18.05
CA THR A 59 16.48 16.20 18.85
C THR A 59 15.37 17.20 19.15
N GLN A 60 14.41 17.32 18.24
CA GLN A 60 13.33 18.29 18.31
C GLN A 60 11.97 17.59 18.12
N ARG A 61 10.91 18.21 18.65
CA ARG A 61 9.54 17.79 18.33
C ARG A 61 9.24 18.24 16.91
N THR A 62 8.64 17.35 16.11
CA THR A 62 8.17 17.70 14.76
C THR A 62 7.28 18.95 14.78
N GLU A 63 6.43 19.06 15.80
CA GLU A 63 5.55 20.20 16.06
C GLU A 63 6.32 21.47 16.47
N GLY A 64 7.39 21.33 17.27
CA GLY A 64 8.20 22.44 17.73
C GLY A 64 9.01 23.12 16.62
N ILE A 65 9.38 22.38 15.57
CA ILE A 65 10.07 22.94 14.40
C ILE A 65 9.14 23.86 13.62
N SER A 66 7.88 23.46 13.41
CA SER A 66 6.88 24.32 12.75
C SER A 66 6.51 25.56 13.57
N GLU A 67 6.60 25.48 14.90
CA GLU A 67 6.36 26.62 15.80
C GLU A 67 7.53 27.62 15.84
N ASN A 68 8.76 27.17 15.56
CA ASN A 68 9.92 28.07 15.47
C ASN A 68 10.00 28.81 14.11
N HIS A 69 9.29 28.30 13.09
CA HIS A 69 9.16 28.91 11.78
C HIS A 69 7.70 29.33 11.55
N LEU A 70 7.19 30.24 12.38
CA LEU A 70 5.87 30.85 12.20
C LEU A 70 5.86 31.65 10.89
N THR A 71 5.24 31.07 9.88
CA THR A 71 4.75 31.80 8.69
C THR A 71 3.24 31.90 8.81
N GLU A 72 2.58 32.83 8.11
CA GLU A 72 1.10 32.96 8.13
C GLU A 72 0.37 31.67 7.68
N PHE A 73 1.11 30.73 7.10
CA PHE A 73 0.64 29.42 6.63
C PHE A 73 1.00 28.26 7.57
N SER A 74 1.70 28.50 8.69
CA SER A 74 2.09 27.42 9.60
C SER A 74 0.84 26.80 10.25
N PRO A 75 0.60 25.50 10.05
CA PRO A 75 -0.62 24.87 10.49
C PRO A 75 -0.68 24.77 12.02
N ALA A 76 -1.90 24.87 12.57
CA ALA A 76 -2.13 24.68 14.00
C ALA A 76 -1.77 23.24 14.44
N ARG A 77 -1.39 23.06 15.71
CA ARG A 77 -0.92 21.78 16.30
C ARG A 77 -1.78 20.57 15.97
N TRP A 78 -3.11 20.73 15.89
CA TRP A 78 -4.04 19.64 15.57
C TRP A 78 -3.85 19.07 14.16
N THR A 79 -3.24 19.82 13.23
CA THR A 79 -3.00 19.38 11.85
C THR A 79 -2.04 18.19 11.79
N PHE A 80 -1.15 18.07 12.78
CA PHE A 80 -0.27 16.90 12.91
C PHE A 80 -1.01 15.62 13.29
N SER A 81 -2.24 15.70 13.81
CA SER A 81 -3.08 14.52 14.09
C SER A 81 -3.58 13.82 12.82
N ILE A 82 -3.50 14.46 11.66
CA ILE A 82 -3.88 13.86 10.36
C ILE A 82 -3.04 12.61 10.06
N TRP A 83 -1.79 12.57 10.50
CA TRP A 83 -0.91 11.41 10.32
C TRP A 83 -1.51 10.13 10.94
N GLY A 84 -2.12 10.23 12.12
CA GLY A 84 -2.79 9.10 12.75
C GLY A 84 -3.94 8.54 11.91
N ILE A 85 -4.76 9.42 11.32
CA ILE A 85 -5.87 9.04 10.44
C ILE A 85 -5.34 8.34 9.18
N ILE A 86 -4.28 8.88 8.58
CA ILE A 86 -3.63 8.28 7.41
C ILE A 86 -3.11 6.87 7.73
N TYR A 87 -2.42 6.69 8.86
CA TYR A 87 -1.89 5.37 9.22
C TYR A 87 -2.98 4.35 9.55
N ILE A 88 -4.08 4.78 10.19
CA ILE A 88 -5.25 3.91 10.39
C ILE A 88 -5.83 3.47 9.05
N TRP A 89 -6.02 4.41 8.12
CA TRP A 89 -6.51 4.09 6.78
C TRP A 89 -5.56 3.13 6.05
N GLN A 90 -4.24 3.32 6.20
CA GLN A 90 -3.25 2.43 5.63
C GLN A 90 -3.30 1.02 6.22
N ALA A 91 -3.49 0.90 7.53
CA ALA A 91 -3.66 -0.39 8.20
C ALA A 91 -4.91 -1.12 7.71
N LEU A 92 -6.03 -0.42 7.54
CA LEU A 92 -7.29 -1.02 7.10
C LEU A 92 -7.19 -1.71 5.73
N TRP A 93 -6.60 -1.06 4.73
CA TRP A 93 -6.48 -1.68 3.40
C TRP A 93 -5.44 -2.82 3.38
N LEU A 94 -4.40 -2.76 4.22
CA LEU A 94 -3.46 -3.86 4.38
C LEU A 94 -4.09 -5.07 5.08
N ILE A 95 -4.89 -4.86 6.12
CA ILE A 95 -5.67 -5.93 6.76
C ILE A 95 -6.62 -6.55 5.73
N TYR A 96 -7.29 -5.73 4.92
CA TYR A 96 -8.10 -6.21 3.81
C TYR A 96 -7.29 -7.08 2.84
N ALA A 97 -6.07 -6.68 2.47
CA ALA A 97 -5.18 -7.48 1.63
C ALA A 97 -4.81 -8.83 2.28
N VAL A 98 -4.53 -8.86 3.58
CA VAL A 98 -4.20 -10.10 4.32
C VAL A 98 -5.39 -11.05 4.41
N THR A 99 -6.60 -10.54 4.66
CA THR A 99 -7.82 -11.38 4.75
C THR A 99 -8.16 -12.07 3.42
N ARG A 100 -7.65 -11.57 2.30
CA ARG A 100 -7.81 -12.15 0.95
C ARG A 100 -6.83 -13.31 0.67
N ILE A 101 -5.78 -13.49 1.48
CA ILE A 101 -4.78 -14.57 1.32
C ILE A 101 -5.39 -15.97 1.52
N PRO A 102 -6.13 -16.26 2.60
CA PRO A 102 -6.68 -17.60 2.84
C PRO A 102 -7.92 -17.93 2.00
N ARG A 103 -8.52 -16.94 1.31
CA ARG A 103 -9.79 -17.12 0.61
C ARG A 103 -9.56 -17.73 -0.78
N LYS A 104 -9.97 -18.99 -0.94
CA LYS A 104 -9.96 -19.72 -2.22
C LYS A 104 -11.21 -19.38 -3.05
N SER A 105 -11.05 -19.17 -4.35
CA SER A 105 -12.15 -19.25 -5.33
C SER A 105 -12.14 -20.64 -5.99
N ASN A 106 -13.24 -21.04 -6.64
CA ASN A 106 -13.37 -22.32 -7.34
C ASN A 106 -12.34 -22.52 -8.48
N ILE A 107 -11.67 -21.45 -8.94
CA ILE A 107 -10.75 -21.46 -10.10
C ILE A 107 -9.29 -21.17 -9.71
N SER A 108 -9.04 -20.33 -8.68
CA SER A 108 -7.70 -20.01 -8.15
C SER A 108 -7.79 -19.24 -6.81
N TYR A 109 -6.67 -18.84 -6.22
CA TYR A 109 -6.70 -17.97 -5.02
C TYR A 109 -7.18 -16.55 -5.36
N LEU A 110 -7.99 -15.93 -4.49
CA LEU A 110 -8.61 -14.60 -4.76
C LEU A 110 -7.64 -13.41 -4.76
N TYR A 111 -6.35 -13.63 -4.45
CA TYR A 111 -5.28 -12.65 -4.66
C TYR A 111 -4.66 -12.76 -6.07
N ILE A 112 -5.02 -13.79 -6.84
CA ILE A 112 -4.56 -14.03 -8.22
C ILE A 112 -5.61 -13.52 -9.21
N VAL A 113 -6.91 -13.66 -8.90
CA VAL A 113 -8.04 -13.21 -9.74
C VAL A 113 -9.17 -12.66 -8.86
N PRO A 114 -9.71 -11.43 -9.08
CA PRO A 114 -9.20 -10.35 -9.91
C PRO A 114 -8.04 -9.64 -9.19
N ASN A 115 -7.02 -9.26 -9.96
CA ASN A 115 -5.76 -8.64 -9.53
C ASN A 115 -5.97 -7.19 -9.04
N THR A 116 -6.91 -6.98 -8.11
CA THR A 116 -7.29 -5.66 -7.59
C THR A 116 -6.19 -5.00 -6.77
N LEU A 117 -5.20 -5.78 -6.33
CA LEU A 117 -4.04 -5.33 -5.58
C LEU A 117 -2.77 -5.90 -6.23
N HIS A 118 -2.35 -5.25 -7.31
CA HIS A 118 -1.15 -5.64 -8.04
C HIS A 118 0.08 -5.55 -7.13
N PHE A 119 1.03 -6.49 -7.25
CA PHE A 119 2.22 -6.55 -6.38
C PHE A 119 3.03 -5.24 -6.35
N ILE A 120 2.97 -4.48 -7.45
CA ILE A 120 3.61 -3.18 -7.60
C ILE A 120 3.15 -2.18 -6.54
N VAL A 121 1.88 -2.24 -6.11
CA VAL A 121 1.34 -1.37 -5.05
C VAL A 121 2.09 -1.58 -3.74
N PHE A 122 2.38 -2.83 -3.38
CA PHE A 122 3.11 -3.15 -2.15
C PHE A 122 4.58 -2.72 -2.22
N VAL A 123 5.25 -2.90 -3.37
CA VAL A 123 6.64 -2.47 -3.56
C VAL A 123 6.75 -0.95 -3.40
N PHE A 124 5.91 -0.20 -4.10
CA PHE A 124 5.90 1.26 -4.01
C PHE A 124 5.47 1.76 -2.63
N PHE A 125 4.56 1.06 -1.96
CA PHE A 125 4.19 1.34 -0.58
C PHE A 125 5.37 1.20 0.38
N ILE A 126 6.16 0.11 0.28
CA ILE A 126 7.35 -0.09 1.11
C ILE A 126 8.38 1.01 0.86
N ILE A 127 8.61 1.39 -0.41
CA ILE A 127 9.50 2.50 -0.75
C ILE A 127 8.99 3.80 -0.13
N ASN A 128 7.68 4.07 -0.20
CA ASN A 128 7.07 5.24 0.39
C ASN A 128 7.25 5.29 1.92
N MET A 129 7.13 4.15 2.61
CA MET A 129 7.39 4.02 4.05
C MET A 129 8.85 4.35 4.39
N ILE A 130 9.82 3.86 3.61
CA ILE A 130 11.25 4.17 3.79
C ILE A 130 11.51 5.67 3.59
N LEU A 131 10.94 6.25 2.54
CA LEU A 131 11.06 7.68 2.27
C LEU A 131 10.40 8.52 3.38
N ASN A 132 9.27 8.08 3.95
CA ASN A 132 8.63 8.74 5.08
C ASN A 132 9.55 8.78 6.32
N ILE A 133 10.18 7.65 6.65
CA ILE A 133 11.16 7.60 7.75
C ILE A 133 12.35 8.52 7.47
N GLY A 134 12.90 8.48 6.24
CA GLY A 134 14.00 9.36 5.83
C GLY A 134 13.64 10.85 5.92
N TRP A 135 12.39 11.19 5.55
CA TRP A 135 11.86 12.54 5.68
C TRP A 135 11.82 13.01 7.14
N LEU A 136 11.40 12.17 8.09
CA LEU A 136 11.38 12.53 9.52
C LEU A 136 12.76 12.95 10.03
N PHE A 137 13.82 12.21 9.69
CA PHE A 137 15.18 12.54 10.12
C PHE A 137 15.69 13.84 9.50
N ILE A 138 15.40 14.06 8.21
CA ILE A 138 15.84 15.28 7.51
C ILE A 138 15.09 16.50 8.02
N TRP A 139 13.79 16.33 8.34
CA TRP A 139 12.96 17.34 8.96
C TRP A 139 13.47 17.70 10.37
N ASP A 140 13.77 16.71 11.22
CA ASP A 140 14.33 16.93 12.58
C ASP A 140 15.62 17.75 12.57
N ARG A 141 16.44 17.61 11.52
CA ARG A 141 17.71 18.33 11.38
C ARG A 141 17.58 19.71 10.73
N GLY A 142 16.37 20.14 10.36
CA GLY A 142 16.11 21.46 9.76
C GLY A 142 16.56 21.59 8.30
N TYR A 143 16.82 20.48 7.60
CA TYR A 143 17.21 20.49 6.18
C TYR A 143 15.98 20.58 5.26
N PHE A 144 15.27 21.72 5.31
CA PHE A 144 13.98 21.88 4.63
C PHE A 144 14.01 21.66 3.10
N GLY A 145 15.10 22.08 2.42
CA GLY A 145 15.23 21.86 0.97
C GLY A 145 15.25 20.37 0.59
N TRP A 146 15.98 19.55 1.36
CA TRP A 146 16.02 18.11 1.18
C TRP A 146 14.70 17.44 1.58
N ALA A 147 14.03 17.96 2.61
CA ALA A 147 12.73 17.47 3.03
C ALA A 147 11.68 17.62 1.90
N LEU A 148 11.66 18.78 1.24
CA LEU A 148 10.77 19.04 0.10
C LEU A 148 11.05 18.09 -1.07
N PHE A 149 12.33 17.85 -1.37
CA PHE A 149 12.73 16.90 -2.42
C PHE A 149 12.18 15.51 -2.11
N ILE A 150 12.35 15.00 -0.88
CA ILE A 150 11.84 13.68 -0.49
C ILE A 150 10.31 13.63 -0.55
N MET A 151 9.61 14.68 -0.13
CA MET A 151 8.14 14.75 -0.25
C MET A 151 7.67 14.64 -1.70
N PHE A 152 8.40 15.25 -2.64
CA PHE A 152 8.12 15.11 -4.06
C PHE A 152 8.27 13.65 -4.52
N PHE A 153 9.33 12.94 -4.12
CA PHE A 153 9.46 11.50 -4.43
C PHE A 153 8.36 10.67 -3.77
N MET A 154 8.00 10.97 -2.52
CA MET A 154 6.88 10.30 -1.85
C MET A 154 5.58 10.44 -2.65
N PHE A 155 5.30 11.63 -3.18
CA PHE A 155 4.14 11.85 -4.04
C PHE A 155 4.19 10.98 -5.31
N ILE A 156 5.34 10.95 -6.01
CA ILE A 156 5.52 10.12 -7.21
C ILE A 156 5.33 8.63 -6.90
N THR A 157 5.84 8.16 -5.76
CA THR A 157 5.71 6.75 -5.35
C THR A 157 4.27 6.32 -5.07
N ILE A 158 3.36 7.24 -4.76
CA ILE A 158 1.92 6.95 -4.60
C ILE A 158 1.19 7.06 -5.95
N LEU A 159 1.56 8.05 -6.77
CA LEU A 159 0.90 8.31 -8.05
C LEU A 159 1.07 7.14 -9.04
N ILE A 160 2.29 6.66 -9.23
CA ILE A 160 2.62 5.59 -10.20
C ILE A 160 1.78 4.33 -9.98
N PRO A 161 1.80 3.67 -8.80
CA PRO A 161 1.04 2.44 -8.58
C PRO A 161 -0.48 2.67 -8.67
N THR A 162 -0.98 3.87 -8.34
CA THR A 162 -2.40 4.22 -8.46
C THR A 162 -2.84 4.24 -9.92
N VAL A 163 -2.06 4.90 -10.79
CA VAL A 163 -2.32 4.96 -12.23
C VAL A 163 -2.26 3.55 -12.86
N ILE A 164 -1.22 2.78 -12.53
CA ILE A 164 -1.06 1.41 -13.04
C ILE A 164 -2.25 0.54 -12.63
N THR A 165 -2.65 0.58 -11.35
CA THR A 165 -3.77 -0.20 -10.85
C THR A 165 -5.07 0.20 -11.56
N HIS A 166 -5.29 1.50 -11.76
CA HIS A 166 -6.44 1.99 -12.50
C HIS A 166 -6.48 1.46 -13.94
N ILE A 167 -5.36 1.51 -14.67
CA ILE A 167 -5.26 1.01 -16.05
C ILE A 167 -5.52 -0.50 -16.11
N LEU A 168 -4.94 -1.28 -15.19
CA LEU A 168 -5.11 -2.74 -15.17
C LEU A 168 -6.53 -3.19 -14.81
N LEU A 169 -7.29 -2.36 -14.09
CA LEU A 169 -8.67 -2.67 -13.70
C LEU A 169 -9.70 -2.42 -14.81
N GLN A 170 -9.42 -1.53 -15.77
CA GLN A 170 -10.41 -1.17 -16.80
C GLN A 170 -10.82 -2.34 -17.72
N PRO A 171 -9.90 -3.14 -18.29
CA PRO A 171 -10.26 -4.22 -19.20
C PRO A 171 -11.00 -5.35 -18.50
N ASN A 172 -10.64 -5.64 -17.25
CA ASN A 172 -11.28 -6.71 -16.48
C ASN A 172 -12.71 -6.35 -16.09
N ARG A 173 -13.00 -5.06 -15.89
CA ARG A 173 -14.32 -4.59 -15.46
C ARG A 173 -15.40 -4.94 -16.48
N SER A 174 -15.16 -4.75 -17.78
CA SER A 174 -16.18 -4.99 -18.82
C SER A 174 -16.63 -6.45 -18.92
N ILE A 175 -15.71 -7.38 -18.65
CA ILE A 175 -15.98 -8.83 -18.68
C ILE A 175 -16.95 -9.22 -17.55
N TYR A 176 -16.77 -8.72 -16.34
CA TYR A 176 -17.64 -9.03 -15.20
C TYR A 176 -19.05 -8.44 -15.30
N PHE A 177 -19.20 -7.30 -15.97
CA PHE A 177 -20.53 -6.68 -16.16
C PHE A 177 -21.30 -7.28 -17.33
N ASN A 178 -20.62 -7.76 -18.38
CA ASN A 178 -21.27 -8.45 -19.49
C ASN A 178 -21.62 -9.91 -19.18
N SER A 179 -20.94 -10.59 -18.25
CA SER A 179 -21.30 -11.98 -17.89
C SER A 179 -22.52 -12.09 -16.97
N LYS A 180 -23.10 -10.96 -16.54
CA LYS A 180 -24.28 -10.89 -15.66
C LYS A 180 -25.54 -10.35 -16.36
N ARG A 181 -25.46 -10.06 -17.67
CA ARG A 181 -26.62 -9.84 -18.54
C ARG A 181 -26.82 -11.08 -19.40
#